data_AF-A0A7J4SFB9-F1
#
_entry.id   AF-A0A7J4SFB9-F1
#
_cell.length_a   1.000
_cell.length_b   1.000
_cell.length_c   1.000
_cell.angle_alpha   90.00
_cell.angle_beta   90.00
_cell.angle_gamma   90.00
#
_symmetry.space_group_name_H-M   'P 1'
#
loop_
_entity.id
_entity.type
_entity.pdbx_description
1 polymer ?
#
loop_
_entity_poly.entity_id
_entity_poly.type
_entity_poly.pdbx_seq_one_letter_code
_entity_poly.pdbx_strand_id
1 'polypeptide(L)' 'MADYQGYCLKCKTYGPIKDPQQATMKNGRKRVFGTCSEEGCTGKISKIIG' A
#
# COMPACT_ATOMS: atom_id res chain seq x y z
N MET A 1 -2.57 15.66 2.64
CA MET A 1 -3.11 14.30 2.48
C MET A 1 -1.93 13.35 2.65
N ALA A 2 -2.05 12.29 3.46
CA ALA A 2 -0.90 11.40 3.70
C ALA A 2 -0.74 10.48 2.49
N ASP A 3 0.21 10.81 1.60
CA ASP A 3 0.59 9.96 0.47
C ASP A 3 1.37 8.76 1.00
N TYR A 4 0.65 7.72 1.38
CA TYR A 4 1.27 6.44 1.69
C TYR A 4 1.89 5.89 0.42
N GLN A 5 3.20 5.67 0.44
CA GLN A 5 3.93 5.01 -0.64
C GLN A 5 4.26 3.58 -0.22
N GLY A 6 4.07 2.61 -1.12
CA GLY A 6 4.37 1.21 -0.87
C GLY A 6 5.04 0.56 -2.08
N TYR A 7 5.46 -0.68 -1.90
CA TYR A 7 5.98 -1.49 -3.01
C TYR A 7 4.83 -2.29 -3.63
N CYS A 8 4.59 -2.11 -4.93
CA CYS A 8 3.61 -2.89 -5.65
C CYS A 8 4.25 -4.19 -6.13
N LEU A 9 3.74 -5.34 -5.69
CA LEU A 9 4.25 -6.65 -6.12
C LEU A 9 3.91 -6.95 -7.59
N LYS A 10 2.86 -6.32 -8.14
CA LYS A 10 2.45 -6.48 -9.55
C LYS A 10 3.34 -5.67 -10.48
N CYS A 11 3.58 -4.42 -10.12
CA CYS A 11 4.38 -3.50 -10.93
C CYS A 11 5.87 -3.51 -10.57
N LYS A 12 6.26 -4.23 -9.51
CA LYS A 12 7.63 -4.33 -8.98
C LYS A 12 8.32 -2.97 -8.81
N THR A 13 7.51 -1.96 -8.47
CA THR A 13 7.94 -0.58 -8.31
C THR A 13 7.37 0.01 -7.03
N TYR A 14 8.00 1.05 -6.53
CA TYR A 14 7.47 1.85 -5.44
C TYR A 14 6.52 2.92 -6.00
N GLY A 15 5.33 3.03 -5.41
CA GLY A 15 4.34 3.97 -5.89
C GLY A 15 3.36 4.41 -4.80
N PRO A 16 2.52 5.41 -5.10
CA PRO A 16 1.48 5.86 -4.19
C PRO A 16 0.39 4.79 -4.03
N ILE A 17 -0.14 4.71 -2.82
CA ILE A 17 -1.29 3.87 -2.48
C ILE A 17 -2.56 4.70 -2.67
N LYS A 18 -3.37 4.31 -3.66
CA LYS A 18 -4.73 4.81 -3.86
C LYS A 18 -5.69 4.13 -2.87
N ASP A 19 -6.60 4.93 -2.32
CA ASP A 19 -7.55 4.50 -1.28
C ASP A 19 -6.89 3.79 -0.09
N PRO A 20 -5.91 4.43 0.58
CA PRO A 20 -5.15 3.81 1.65
C PRO A 20 -6.03 3.51 2.86
N GLN A 21 -6.12 2.23 3.22
CA GLN A 21 -6.76 1.74 4.44
C GLN A 21 -5.71 1.26 5.43
N GLN A 22 -5.93 1.54 6.71
CA GLN A 22 -5.06 1.12 7.79
C GLN A 22 -5.70 -0.04 8.55
N ALA A 23 -4.94 -1.10 8.78
CA ALA A 23 -5.34 -2.21 9.66
C ALA A 23 -4.21 -2.57 10.60
N THR A 24 -4.56 -2.89 11.84
CA THR A 24 -3.63 -3.47 12.81
C THR A 24 -3.61 -4.99 12.58
N MET A 25 -2.42 -5.52 12.32
CA MET A 25 -2.21 -6.95 12.16
C MET A 25 -2.30 -7.67 13.52
N LYS A 26 -2.54 -8.99 13.49
CA LYS A 26 -2.59 -9.84 14.70
C LYS A 26 -1.30 -9.81 15.53
N ASN A 27 -0.17 -9.43 14.94
CA ASN A 27 1.13 -9.28 15.60
C ASN A 27 1.38 -7.86 16.17
N GLY A 28 0.36 -6.99 16.21
CA GLY A 28 0.45 -5.63 16.73
C GLY A 28 1.02 -4.59 15.76
N ARG A 29 1.56 -4.99 14.61
CA ARG A 29 2.11 -4.06 13.60
C ARG A 29 0.97 -3.39 12.84
N LYS A 30 1.08 -2.08 12.56
CA LYS A 30 0.12 -1.40 11.69
C LYS A 30 0.50 -1.62 10.23
N ARG A 31 -0.48 -1.78 9.37
CA ARG A 31 -0.31 -1.93 7.92
C ARG A 31 -1.22 -0.95 7.23
N VAL A 32 -0.66 -0.20 6.29
CA VAL A 32 -1.46 0.49 5.26
C VAL A 32 -1.55 -0.43 4.05
N PHE A 33 -2.73 -0.56 3.48
CA PHE A 33 -2.96 -1.29 2.24
C PHE A 33 -3.97 -0.54 1.38
N GLY A 34 -3.90 -0.75 0.08
CA GLY A 34 -4.82 -0.14 -0.87
C GLY A 34 -4.52 -0.63 -2.27
N THR A 35 -4.82 0.22 -3.25
CA THR A 35 -4.63 -0.08 -4.67
C THR A 35 -3.43 0.69 -5.20
N CYS A 36 -2.67 0.10 -6.12
CA CYS A 36 -1.56 0.80 -6.76
C CYS A 36 -2.09 1.97 -7.58
N SER A 37 -1.47 3.15 -7.47
CA SER A 37 -1.84 4.32 -8.28
C SER A 37 -1.09 4.41 -9.62
N GLU A 38 -0.34 3.37 -9.99
CA GLU A 38 0.35 3.26 -11.28
C GLU A 38 -0.62 3.07 -12.45
N GLU A 39 -0.30 3.68 -13.59
CA GLU A 39 -1.11 3.57 -14.80
C GLU A 39 -1.13 2.13 -15.33
N GLY A 40 -2.32 1.58 -15.54
CA GLY A 40 -2.52 0.18 -15.94
C GLY A 40 -2.32 -0.84 -14.80
N CYS A 41 -1.99 -0.40 -13.57
CA CYS A 41 -1.70 -1.30 -12.45
C CYS A 41 -2.87 -1.38 -11.46
N THR A 42 -3.71 -2.40 -11.57
CA THR A 42 -4.74 -2.73 -10.56
C THR A 42 -4.22 -3.57 -9.39
N GLY A 43 -2.90 -3.55 -9.17
CA GLY A 43 -2.25 -4.38 -8.15
C GLY A 43 -2.59 -3.91 -6.73
N LYS A 44 -2.70 -4.86 -5.79
CA LYS A 44 -2.74 -4.50 -4.37
C LYS A 44 -1.35 -4.06 -3.92
N ILE A 45 -1.30 -2.94 -3.22
CA ILE A 45 -0.09 -2.36 -2.65
C ILE A 45 -0.28 -2.28 -1.14
N SER A 46 0.75 -2.60 -0.38
CA SER A 46 0.68 -2.49 1.08
C SER A 46 2.05 -2.18 1.65
N LYS A 47 2.05 -1.41 2.73
CA LYS A 47 3.23 -1.06 3.51
C LYS A 47 2.94 -1.29 4.97
N ILE A 48 3.84 -1.99 5.65
CA ILE A 48 3.79 -2.10 7.10
C ILE A 48 4.35 -0.79 7.66
N ILE A 49 3.56 -0.09 8.46
CA ILE A 49 3.96 1.05 9.28
C ILE A 49 4.08 0.52 10.69
N GLY A 50 5.29 0.15 11.08
CA GLY A 50 5.60 -0.40 12.39
C GLY A 50 7.00 -0.01 12.79
#